data_AF-A0A2Z6DZM0-F1
#
_entry.id   AF-A0A2Z6DZM0-F1
#
_cell.length_a   1.000
_cell.length_b   1.000
_cell.length_c   1.000
_cell.angle_alpha   90.00
_cell.angle_beta   90.00
_cell.angle_gamma   90.00
#
_symmetry.space_group_name_H-M   'P 1'
#
loop_
_entity.id
_entity.type
_entity.pdbx_description
1 polymer ?
#
loop_
_entity_poly.entity_id
_entity_poly.type
_entity_poly.pdbx_seq_one_letter_code
_entity_poly.pdbx_strand_id
1 'polypeptide(L)'
;MDKSPDAYWKATLRLIGTVLVIWFAVSYLAGIVFAPALNSIHLGGYPLGFWFAQQGSIYVFVALIFWYAKKMDDIDREFDVHED
;
A
#
# COMPACT_ATOMS: atom_id res chain seq x y z
N MET A 1 -20.68 -14.75 1.65
CA MET A 1 -19.38 -14.85 2.33
C MET A 1 -19.67 -15.32 3.75
N ASP A 2 -18.95 -16.31 4.25
CA ASP A 2 -19.14 -16.82 5.61
C ASP A 2 -18.87 -15.68 6.62
N LYS A 3 -19.80 -15.39 7.52
CA LYS A 3 -19.74 -14.25 8.47
C LYS A 3 -19.18 -14.67 9.82
N SER A 4 -18.25 -15.64 9.81
CA SER A 4 -17.51 -16.06 11.01
C SER A 4 -16.44 -15.01 11.36
N PRO A 5 -16.10 -14.82 12.65
CA PRO A 5 -14.90 -14.08 13.08
C PRO A 5 -13.62 -14.46 12.30
N ASP A 6 -13.54 -15.70 11.84
CA ASP A 6 -12.44 -16.20 11.01
C ASP A 6 -12.37 -15.52 9.63
N ALA A 7 -13.52 -15.18 9.04
CA ALA A 7 -13.58 -14.53 7.73
C ALA A 7 -13.17 -13.05 7.82
N TYR A 8 -13.59 -12.36 8.89
CA TYR A 8 -13.12 -11.01 9.20
C TYR A 8 -11.61 -10.99 9.41
N TRP A 9 -11.08 -11.89 10.23
CA TRP A 9 -9.63 -12.01 10.47
C TRP A 9 -8.85 -12.26 9.18
N LYS A 10 -9.37 -13.15 8.32
CA LYS A 10 -8.77 -13.43 7.01
C LYS A 10 -8.80 -12.22 6.06
N ALA A 11 -9.87 -11.42 6.09
CA ALA A 11 -9.99 -10.20 5.31
C ALA A 11 -8.95 -9.15 5.76
N THR A 12 -8.83 -8.93 7.07
CA THR A 12 -7.84 -8.02 7.66
C THR A 12 -6.41 -8.48 7.38
N LEU A 13 -6.10 -9.76 7.53
CA LEU A 13 -4.78 -10.31 7.18
C LEU A 13 -4.44 -10.12 5.69
N ARG A 14 -5.44 -10.27 4.80
CA ARG A 14 -5.26 -10.03 3.37
C ARG A 14 -5.00 -8.55 3.08
N LEU A 15 -5.68 -7.65 3.80
CA LEU A 15 -5.47 -6.22 3.70
C LEU A 15 -4.05 -5.84 4.12
N ILE A 16 -3.62 -6.29 5.30
CA ILE A 16 -2.27 -6.07 5.82
C ILE A 16 -1.22 -6.64 4.86
N GLY A 17 -1.41 -7.87 4.38
CA GLY A 17 -0.52 -8.50 3.40
C GLY A 17 -0.40 -7.67 2.12
N THR A 18 -1.51 -7.11 1.63
CA THR A 18 -1.51 -6.23 0.45
C THR A 18 -0.74 -4.94 0.69
N VAL A 19 -0.94 -4.30 1.85
CA VAL A 19 -0.19 -3.08 2.23
C VAL A 19 1.31 -3.36 2.28
N LEU A 20 1.72 -4.48 2.90
CA LEU A 20 3.13 -4.87 2.99
C LEU A 20 3.75 -5.13 1.61
N VAL A 21 3.02 -5.80 0.71
CA VAL A 21 3.48 -6.06 -0.66
C VAL A 21 3.64 -4.75 -1.44
N ILE A 22 2.68 -3.83 -1.36
CA ILE A 22 2.78 -2.53 -2.04
C ILE A 22 3.94 -1.73 -1.44
N TRP A 23 4.07 -1.70 -0.13
CA TRP A 23 5.17 -1.02 0.55
C TRP A 23 6.55 -1.56 0.13
N PHE A 24 6.69 -2.90 0.05
CA PHE A 24 7.90 -3.54 -0.48
C PHE A 24 8.14 -3.18 -1.95
N ALA A 25 7.12 -3.26 -2.80
CA ALA A 25 7.24 -2.94 -4.21
C ALA A 25 7.68 -1.49 -4.43
N VAL A 26 7.10 -0.55 -3.69
CA VAL A 26 7.42 0.87 -3.86
C VAL A 26 8.81 1.18 -3.30
N SER A 27 9.15 0.66 -2.12
CA SER A 27 10.42 0.98 -1.47
C SER A 27 11.60 0.28 -2.15
N TYR A 28 11.43 -0.99 -2.51
CA TYR A 28 12.49 -1.83 -3.05
C TYR A 28 12.48 -1.92 -4.57
N LEU A 29 11.34 -2.27 -5.19
CA LEU A 29 11.29 -2.40 -6.65
C LEU A 29 11.41 -1.03 -7.32
N ALA A 30 10.60 -0.04 -6.96
CA ALA A 30 10.66 1.28 -7.59
C ALA A 30 11.93 2.07 -7.18
N GLY A 31 12.36 1.95 -5.92
CA GLY A 31 13.52 2.67 -5.40
C GLY A 31 14.90 2.11 -5.79
N ILE A 32 15.01 0.79 -6.06
CA ILE A 32 16.31 0.13 -6.29
C ILE A 32 16.33 -0.62 -7.63
N VAL A 33 15.38 -1.51 -7.88
CA VAL A 33 15.39 -2.38 -9.06
C VAL A 33 15.08 -1.61 -10.35
N PHE A 34 14.06 -0.76 -10.31
CA PHE A 34 13.69 0.12 -11.41
C PHE A 34 14.43 1.46 -11.38
N ALA A 35 15.29 1.69 -10.38
CA ALA A 35 16.10 2.91 -10.30
C ALA A 35 16.88 3.20 -11.59
N PRO A 36 17.54 2.23 -12.27
CA PRO A 36 18.25 2.51 -13.53
C PRO A 36 17.32 2.97 -14.65
N ALA A 37 16.12 2.41 -14.74
CA ALA A 37 15.12 2.82 -15.73
C ALA A 37 14.53 4.20 -15.40
N LEU A 38 14.23 4.45 -14.12
CA LEU A 38 13.68 5.72 -13.63
C LEU A 38 14.72 6.85 -13.66
N ASN A 39 16.00 6.56 -13.49
CA ASN A 39 17.10 7.53 -13.56
C ASN A 39 17.30 8.12 -14.97
N SER A 40 16.69 7.52 -16.01
CA SER A 40 16.63 8.18 -17.33
C SER A 40 15.72 9.42 -17.31
N ILE A 41 14.73 9.43 -16.42
CA ILE A 41 13.83 10.56 -16.19
C ILE A 41 14.43 11.42 -15.07
N HIS A 42 14.54 12.71 -15.32
CA HIS A 42 15.10 13.67 -14.37
C HIS A 42 13.99 14.57 -13.87
N LEU A 43 13.72 14.55 -12.57
CA LEU A 43 12.76 15.45 -11.92
C LEU A 43 13.53 16.63 -11.34
N GLY A 44 13.42 17.80 -11.97
CA GLY A 44 14.05 19.04 -11.48
C GLY A 44 15.57 19.00 -11.41
N GLY A 45 16.22 18.19 -12.27
CA GLY A 45 17.69 18.06 -12.32
C GLY A 45 18.27 16.88 -11.53
N TYR A 46 17.45 16.12 -10.81
CA TYR A 46 17.88 14.91 -10.08
C TYR A 46 17.26 13.64 -10.66
N PRO A 47 17.96 12.49 -10.62
CA PRO A 47 17.42 11.23 -11.12
C PRO A 47 16.17 10.82 -10.36
N LEU A 48 15.12 10.40 -11.08
CA LEU A 48 13.81 10.12 -10.49
C LEU A 48 13.84 8.93 -9.52
N GLY A 49 14.75 7.96 -9.72
CA GLY A 49 14.99 6.87 -8.77
C GLY A 49 15.53 7.38 -7.42
N PHE A 50 16.40 8.41 -7.45
CA PHE A 50 16.92 9.04 -6.23
C PHE A 50 15.81 9.78 -5.48
N TRP A 51 14.95 10.50 -6.20
CA TRP A 51 13.78 11.16 -5.59
C TRP A 51 12.84 10.15 -4.92
N PHE A 52 12.59 9.00 -5.56
CA PHE A 52 11.77 7.93 -5.00
C PHE A 52 12.38 7.31 -3.74
N ALA A 53 13.70 7.09 -3.73
CA ALA A 53 14.42 6.56 -2.58
C ALA A 53 14.37 7.49 -1.35
N GLN A 54 14.27 8.81 -1.56
CA GLN A 54 14.43 9.81 -0.50
C GLN A 54 13.12 10.45 -0.04
N GLN A 55 12.24 10.83 -0.97
CA GLN A 55 10.99 11.56 -0.71
C GLN A 55 9.75 10.82 -1.28
N GLY A 56 9.90 10.07 -2.36
CA GLY A 56 8.75 9.40 -3.00
C GLY A 56 8.13 8.30 -2.13
N SER A 57 8.94 7.52 -1.40
CA SER A 57 8.45 6.44 -0.55
C SER A 57 7.52 6.93 0.56
N ILE A 58 7.78 8.08 1.17
CA ILE A 58 6.94 8.62 2.25
C ILE A 58 5.57 9.09 1.73
N TYR A 59 5.50 9.69 0.53
CA TYR A 59 4.23 10.07 -0.07
C TYR A 59 3.36 8.86 -0.37
N VAL A 60 3.96 7.77 -0.88
CA VAL A 60 3.24 6.53 -1.12
C VAL A 60 2.80 5.88 0.18
N PHE A 61 3.61 5.99 1.24
CA PHE A 61 3.23 5.50 2.57
C PHE A 61 1.99 6.22 3.11
N VAL A 62 1.94 7.56 3.00
CA VAL A 62 0.77 8.35 3.40
C VAL A 62 -0.46 7.96 2.56
N ALA A 63 -0.32 7.82 1.24
CA ALA A 63 -1.41 7.37 0.38
C ALA A 63 -1.92 5.97 0.75
N LEU A 64 -1.01 5.04 1.10
CA LEU A 64 -1.32 3.71 1.57
C LEU A 64 -2.10 3.72 2.89
N ILE A 65 -1.78 4.63 3.82
CA ILE A 65 -2.52 4.76 5.09
C ILE A 65 -3.97 5.14 4.82
N PHE A 66 -4.22 6.15 3.98
CA PHE A 66 -5.59 6.54 3.63
C PHE A 66 -6.34 5.42 2.91
N TRP A 67 -5.66 4.71 2.01
CA TRP A 67 -6.25 3.58 1.31
C TRP A 67 -6.58 2.43 2.26
N TYR A 68 -5.66 2.09 3.17
CA TYR A 68 -5.88 1.09 4.22
C TYR A 68 -7.07 1.47 5.11
N ALA A 69 -7.12 2.71 5.59
CA ALA A 69 -8.21 3.19 6.45
C ALA A 69 -9.57 3.07 5.75
N LYS A 70 -9.65 3.47 4.48
CA LYS A 70 -10.88 3.31 3.68
C LYS A 70 -11.24 1.84 3.49
N LYS A 71 -10.27 0.97 3.25
CA LYS A 71 -10.52 -0.47 3.06
C LYS A 71 -10.89 -1.18 4.34
N MET A 72 -10.35 -0.74 5.48
CA MET A 72 -10.73 -1.25 6.78
C MET A 72 -12.17 -0.83 7.11
N ASP A 73 -12.57 0.41 6.83
CA ASP A 73 -13.96 0.88 6.95
C ASP A 73 -14.93 0.11 6.03
N ASP A 74 -14.49 -0.24 4.80
CA ASP A 74 -15.26 -1.11 3.90
C ASP A 74 -15.45 -2.52 4.49
N ILE A 75 -14.39 -3.11 5.07
CA ILE A 75 -14.45 -4.42 5.74
C ILE A 75 -15.36 -4.34 6.96
N ASP A 76 -15.15 -3.36 7.84
CA ASP A 76 -15.98 -3.18 9.03
C ASP A 76 -17.47 -3.08 8.63
N ARG A 77 -17.82 -2.28 7.61
CA ARG A 77 -19.20 -2.22 7.10
C ARG A 77 -19.72 -3.54 6.50
N GLU A 78 -18.87 -4.34 5.87
CA GLU A 78 -19.31 -5.63 5.31
C GLU A 78 -19.63 -6.64 6.41
N PHE A 79 -18.97 -6.53 7.57
CA PHE A 79 -19.13 -7.43 8.71
C PHE A 79 -20.07 -6.89 9.82
N ASP A 80 -20.29 -5.57 9.92
CA ASP A 80 -21.12 -4.87 10.93
C ASP A 80 -22.61 -4.76 10.54
N VAL A 81 -23.00 -5.13 9.33
CA VAL A 81 -24.41 -5.03 8.84
C VAL A 81 -25.24 -6.28 9.19
N HIS A 82 -24.75 -7.16 10.06
CA HIS A 82 -25.44 -8.39 10.46
C HIS A 82 -25.23 -8.77 11.93
N GLU A 83 -25.49 -7.84 12.84
CA GLU A 83 -25.98 -8.20 14.18
C GLU A 83 -27.51 -8.02 14.20
N ASP A 84 -28.24 -9.07 13.80
CA ASP A 84 -29.63 -9.37 14.20
C ASP A 84 -29.75 -10.90 14.34
#